data_AF-A0A8D8ZIS3-F1
#
_entry.id   AF-A0A8D8ZIS3-F1
#
_cell.length_a   1.000
_cell.length_b   1.000
_cell.length_c   1.000
_cell.angle_alpha   90.00
_cell.angle_beta   90.00
_cell.angle_gamma   90.00
#
_symmetry.space_group_name_H-M   'P 1'
#
loop_
_entity.id
_entity.type
_entity.pdbx_description
1 polymer ?
#
loop_
_entity_poly.entity_id
_entity_poly.type
_entity_poly.pdbx_seq_one_letter_code
_entity_poly.pdbx_strand_id
1 'polypeptide(L)'
;KGCTNMVKISIKVLQPDGSITKEDKVFTINVKPGWKAGTKITFHKEGDQDKNKLAGDVVFTIRDTIHPLFKREGSDLVYTAKITLQDALLGCFLFIPTLTGKKVPLDLTSEIVKPNTVKNIPNKGLPFPKELEKKGDLLVKFDIQFPDTLKEVLLEGIL
;
A
#
# COMPACT_ATOMS: atom_id res chain seq x y z
N LYS A 1 -4.15 9.07 3.93
CA LYS A 1 -4.35 10.52 3.68
C LYS A 1 -4.03 10.79 2.21
N GLY A 2 -4.46 11.93 1.64
CA GLY A 2 -3.94 12.39 0.35
C GLY A 2 -2.56 13.03 0.55
N CYS A 3 -1.86 13.33 -0.55
CA CYS A 3 -0.61 14.08 -0.54
C CYS A 3 -0.46 14.91 -1.82
N THR A 4 0.43 15.90 -1.77
CA THR A 4 0.86 16.67 -2.94
C THR A 4 2.28 16.26 -3.27
N ASN A 5 2.51 15.78 -4.49
CA ASN A 5 3.82 15.45 -5.00
C ASN A 5 4.20 16.42 -6.11
N MET A 6 5.43 16.93 -6.07
CA MET A 6 5.97 17.80 -7.12
C MET A 6 7.01 17.01 -7.90
N VAL A 7 6.83 16.91 -9.22
CA VAL A 7 7.75 16.18 -10.09
C VAL A 7 8.35 17.15 -11.09
N LYS A 8 9.68 17.25 -11.12
CA LYS A 8 10.41 18.06 -12.08
C LYS A 8 10.77 17.21 -13.30
N ILE A 9 10.46 17.70 -14.50
CA ILE A 9 10.80 17.06 -15.78
C ILE A 9 11.38 18.14 -16.70
N SER A 10 12.50 17.85 -17.34
CA SER A 10 13.06 18.71 -18.38
C SER A 10 12.35 18.46 -19.71
N ILE A 11 11.67 19.48 -20.24
CA ILE A 11 10.92 19.43 -21.51
C ILE A 11 11.59 20.29 -22.57
N LYS A 12 11.40 19.95 -23.85
CA LYS A 12 11.84 20.79 -24.96
C LYS A 12 10.84 21.93 -25.20
N VAL A 13 11.32 23.15 -25.26
CA VAL A 13 10.52 24.36 -25.50
C VAL A 13 11.02 25.04 -26.78
N LEU A 14 10.08 25.43 -27.64
CA LEU A 14 10.37 26.19 -28.84
C LEU A 14 10.43 27.68 -28.49
N GLN A 15 11.60 28.28 -28.68
CA GLN A 15 11.81 29.70 -28.42
C GLN A 15 11.31 30.57 -29.59
N PRO A 16 11.05 31.88 -29.36
CA PRO A 16 10.59 32.79 -30.40
C PRO A 16 11.56 32.92 -31.59
N ASP A 17 12.86 32.70 -31.38
CA ASP A 17 13.90 32.70 -32.41
C ASP A 17 13.95 31.39 -33.24
N GLY A 18 13.08 30.44 -32.92
CA GLY A 18 13.04 29.12 -33.56
C GLY A 18 14.13 28.16 -33.06
N SER A 19 14.87 28.48 -32.01
CA SER A 19 15.73 27.51 -31.33
C SER A 19 14.91 26.61 -30.40
N ILE A 20 15.44 25.43 -30.07
CA ILE A 20 14.83 24.50 -29.10
C ILE A 20 15.75 24.41 -27.90
N THR A 21 15.24 24.74 -26.72
CA THR A 21 15.97 24.63 -25.45
C THR A 21 15.29 23.61 -24.54
N LYS A 22 16.04 23.09 -23.56
CA LYS A 22 15.47 22.25 -22.50
C LYS A 22 15.18 23.13 -21.29
N GLU A 23 13.95 23.09 -20.80
CA GLU A 23 13.52 23.82 -19.61
C GLU A 23 12.96 22.85 -18.57
N ASP A 24 13.34 23.07 -17.31
CA ASP A 24 12.80 22.30 -16.19
C ASP A 24 11.39 22.80 -15.85
N LYS A 25 10.40 21.92 -16.01
CA LYS A 25 9.02 22.17 -15.61
C LYS A 25 8.66 21.34 -14.39
N VAL A 26 7.95 21.95 -13.45
CA VAL A 26 7.47 21.28 -12.23
C VAL A 26 5.97 21.01 -12.34
N PHE A 27 5.61 19.74 -12.20
CA PHE A 27 4.24 19.27 -12.19
C PHE A 27 3.79 18.99 -10.77
N THR A 28 2.77 19.73 -10.32
CA THR A 28 2.16 19.54 -8.99
C THR A 28 1.01 18.56 -9.09
N ILE A 29 1.16 17.38 -8.49
CA ILE A 29 0.20 16.28 -8.52
C ILE A 29 -0.46 16.18 -7.14
N ASN A 30 -1.76 16.44 -7.09
CA ASN A 30 -2.58 16.30 -5.90
C ASN A 30 -3.20 14.89 -5.83
N VAL A 31 -2.51 13.98 -5.15
CA VAL A 31 -2.96 12.59 -4.97
C VAL A 31 -4.10 12.55 -3.94
N LYS A 32 -5.31 12.23 -4.40
CA LYS A 32 -6.48 12.15 -3.51
C LYS A 32 -6.46 10.86 -2.68
N PRO A 33 -7.01 10.87 -1.45
CA PRO A 33 -7.11 9.67 -0.64
C PRO A 33 -7.83 8.54 -1.39
N GLY A 34 -7.34 7.32 -1.24
CA GLY A 34 -7.97 6.12 -1.80
C GLY A 34 -7.65 5.85 -3.27
N TRP A 35 -7.05 6.79 -4.02
CA TRP A 35 -6.66 6.57 -5.41
C TRP A 35 -5.87 5.25 -5.56
N LYS A 36 -6.28 4.46 -6.55
CA LYS A 36 -5.73 3.13 -6.82
C LYS A 36 -4.54 3.24 -7.76
N ALA A 37 -3.67 2.23 -7.74
CA ALA A 37 -2.68 2.07 -8.80
C ALA A 37 -3.36 2.06 -10.18
N GLY A 38 -2.73 2.70 -11.16
CA GLY A 38 -3.26 2.85 -12.51
C GLY A 38 -4.04 4.14 -12.76
N THR A 39 -4.42 4.91 -11.73
CA THR A 39 -5.04 6.24 -11.94
C THR A 39 -4.09 7.13 -12.75
N LYS A 40 -4.60 7.73 -13.82
CA LYS A 40 -3.86 8.62 -14.71
C LYS A 40 -4.17 10.08 -14.43
N ILE A 41 -3.13 10.91 -14.42
CA ILE A 41 -3.21 12.37 -14.31
C ILE A 41 -2.56 12.93 -15.56
N THR A 42 -3.35 13.59 -16.40
CA THR A 42 -2.90 14.11 -17.69
C THR A 42 -2.74 15.62 -17.63
N PHE A 43 -1.57 16.10 -18.03
CA PHE A 43 -1.29 17.50 -18.29
C PHE A 43 -1.24 17.69 -19.80
N HIS A 44 -2.31 18.29 -20.32
CA HIS A 44 -2.52 18.40 -21.76
C HIS A 44 -1.59 19.42 -22.39
N LYS A 45 -0.93 19.04 -23.49
CA LYS A 45 0.00 19.91 -24.24
C LYS A 45 1.20 20.40 -23.42
N GLU A 46 1.64 19.61 -22.44
CA GLU A 46 2.75 19.95 -21.54
C GLU A 46 4.02 19.13 -21.78
N GLY A 47 4.06 18.36 -22.87
CA GLY A 47 5.25 17.63 -23.31
C GLY A 47 6.17 18.46 -24.21
N ASP A 48 7.11 17.78 -24.87
CA ASP A 48 8.06 18.42 -25.79
C ASP A 48 7.36 19.17 -26.94
N GLN A 49 7.85 20.39 -27.20
CA GLN A 49 7.46 21.23 -28.32
C GLN A 49 8.43 21.09 -29.50
N ASP A 50 7.90 21.24 -30.71
CA ASP A 50 8.68 21.26 -31.96
C ASP A 50 8.03 22.22 -32.97
N LYS A 51 8.80 22.71 -33.95
CA LYS A 51 8.39 23.79 -34.90
C LYS A 51 7.07 23.52 -35.62
N ASN A 52 6.82 22.25 -35.95
CA ASN A 52 5.65 21.84 -36.74
C ASN A 52 4.77 20.83 -36.00
N LYS A 53 4.88 20.75 -34.68
CA LYS A 53 4.15 19.76 -33.88
C LYS A 53 3.61 20.38 -32.60
N LEU A 54 2.33 20.13 -32.33
CA LEU A 54 1.73 20.46 -31.05
C LEU A 54 2.41 19.67 -29.93
N ALA A 55 2.60 20.33 -28.79
CA ALA A 55 3.10 19.66 -27.58
C ALA A 55 2.24 18.44 -27.26
N GLY A 56 2.91 17.34 -26.93
CA GLY A 56 2.25 16.12 -26.46
C GLY A 56 1.69 16.28 -25.05
N ASP A 57 0.98 15.26 -24.59
CA ASP A 57 0.48 15.21 -23.21
C ASP A 57 1.50 14.54 -22.30
N VAL A 58 1.62 15.04 -21.06
CA VAL A 58 2.36 14.37 -20.00
C VAL A 58 1.37 13.61 -19.12
N VAL A 59 1.50 12.29 -19.05
CA VAL A 59 0.61 11.42 -18.30
C VAL A 59 1.35 10.77 -17.14
N PHE A 60 1.00 11.16 -15.91
CA PHE A 60 1.45 10.49 -14.71
C PHE A 60 0.52 9.33 -14.36
N THR A 61 1.09 8.17 -14.04
CA THR A 61 0.31 7.01 -13.57
C THR A 61 0.67 6.71 -12.12
N ILE A 62 -0.33 6.69 -11.24
CA ILE A 62 -0.15 6.34 -9.84
C ILE A 62 0.25 4.87 -9.72
N ARG A 63 1.25 4.58 -8.87
CA ARG A 63 1.65 3.24 -8.47
C ARG A 63 1.68 3.16 -6.95
N ASP A 64 1.30 2.01 -6.41
CA ASP A 64 1.52 1.72 -5.00
C ASP A 64 3.02 1.47 -4.77
N THR A 65 3.56 2.05 -3.70
CA THR A 65 4.92 1.74 -3.25
C THR A 65 4.90 0.56 -2.30
N ILE A 66 6.01 -0.20 -2.26
CA ILE A 66 6.16 -1.28 -1.28
C ILE A 66 6.19 -0.66 0.12
N HIS A 67 5.33 -1.15 1.00
CA HIS A 67 5.27 -0.73 2.39
C HIS A 67 5.80 -1.86 3.29
N PRO A 68 6.63 -1.56 4.31
CA PRO A 68 7.31 -2.59 5.12
C PRO A 68 6.36 -3.52 5.88
N LEU A 69 5.16 -3.04 6.23
CA LEU A 69 4.20 -3.79 7.03
C LEU A 69 2.93 -4.23 6.30
N PHE A 70 2.56 -3.53 5.22
CA PHE A 70 1.22 -3.67 4.65
C PHE A 70 1.32 -3.92 3.16
N LYS A 71 0.49 -4.84 2.68
CA LYS A 71 0.22 -5.00 1.25
C LYS A 71 -1.17 -4.46 0.98
N ARG A 72 -1.32 -3.62 -0.04
CA ARG A 72 -2.62 -3.11 -0.46
C ARG A 72 -3.33 -4.13 -1.34
N GLU A 73 -4.60 -4.39 -1.06
CA GLU A 73 -5.50 -5.19 -1.90
C GLU A 73 -6.78 -4.38 -2.15
N GLY A 74 -6.80 -3.59 -3.23
CA GLY A 74 -7.92 -2.68 -3.52
C GLY A 74 -8.04 -1.53 -2.51
N SER A 75 -9.11 -1.54 -1.72
CA SER A 75 -9.29 -0.62 -0.58
C SER A 75 -8.90 -1.25 0.76
N ASP A 76 -8.57 -2.54 0.77
CA ASP A 76 -8.18 -3.26 1.96
C ASP A 76 -6.66 -3.24 2.12
N LEU A 77 -6.22 -3.54 3.33
CA LEU A 77 -4.82 -3.72 3.67
C LEU A 77 -4.64 -5.13 4.22
N VAL A 78 -3.55 -5.75 3.84
CA VAL A 78 -3.12 -7.05 4.38
C VAL A 78 -1.91 -6.82 5.27
N TYR A 79 -2.02 -7.26 6.51
CA TYR A 79 -0.92 -7.35 7.46
C TYR A 79 -0.61 -8.83 7.73
N THR A 80 0.66 -9.21 7.71
CA THR A 80 1.07 -10.58 8.04
C THR A 80 1.67 -10.60 9.43
N ALA A 81 0.92 -11.14 10.38
CA ALA A 81 1.35 -11.33 11.76
C ALA A 81 2.21 -12.60 11.86
N LYS A 82 3.40 -12.46 12.45
CA LYS A 82 4.24 -13.62 12.79
C LYS A 82 3.85 -14.11 14.18
N ILE A 83 3.52 -15.39 14.30
CA ILE A 83 3.19 -16.04 15.57
C ILE A 83 3.91 -17.38 15.66
N THR A 84 4.18 -17.87 16.86
CA THR A 84 4.74 -19.22 17.02
C THR A 84 3.67 -20.28 16.80
N LEU A 85 4.09 -21.52 16.52
CA LEU A 85 3.17 -22.66 16.51
C LEU A 85 2.43 -22.81 17.86
N GLN A 86 3.11 -22.53 18.98
CA GLN A 86 2.51 -22.55 20.31
C GLN A 86 1.38 -21.52 20.42
N ASP A 87 1.63 -20.26 20.04
CA ASP A 87 0.63 -19.20 20.04
C ASP A 87 -0.56 -19.53 19.14
N ALA A 88 -0.30 -20.19 18.01
CA ALA A 88 -1.33 -20.61 17.07
C ALA A 88 -2.24 -21.71 17.63
N LEU A 89 -1.72 -22.59 18.49
CA LEU A 89 -2.45 -23.72 19.07
C LEU A 89 -3.10 -23.39 20.42
N LEU A 90 -2.39 -22.68 21.29
CA LEU A 90 -2.82 -22.37 22.66
C LEU A 90 -3.52 -21.00 22.77
N GLY A 91 -3.51 -20.22 21.70
CA GLY A 91 -4.05 -18.87 21.66
C GLY A 91 -3.05 -17.82 22.15
N CYS A 92 -3.23 -16.59 21.67
CA CYS A 92 -2.38 -15.45 22.02
C CYS A 92 -3.14 -14.13 21.94
N PHE A 93 -2.52 -13.06 22.42
CA PHE A 93 -3.05 -11.70 22.31
C PHE A 93 -2.07 -10.82 21.54
N LEU A 94 -2.53 -10.20 20.45
CA LEU A 94 -1.68 -9.43 19.55
C LEU A 94 -2.11 -7.96 19.48
N PHE A 95 -1.15 -7.07 19.22
CA PHE A 95 -1.42 -5.66 18.92
C PHE A 95 -1.12 -5.37 17.46
N ILE A 96 -2.17 -5.34 16.64
CA ILE A 96 -2.07 -5.19 15.20
C ILE A 96 -1.83 -3.71 14.83
N PRO A 97 -0.74 -3.38 14.12
CA PRO A 97 -0.49 -2.02 13.67
C PRO A 97 -1.53 -1.59 12.64
N THR A 98 -1.84 -0.29 12.60
CA THR A 98 -2.66 0.31 11.54
C THR A 98 -1.87 1.39 10.80
N LEU A 99 -2.29 1.77 9.59
CA LEU A 99 -1.66 2.89 8.85
C LEU A 99 -1.74 4.24 9.56
N THR A 100 -2.58 4.37 10.59
CA THR A 100 -2.67 5.59 11.40
C THR A 100 -1.68 5.61 12.57
N GLY A 101 -0.89 4.55 12.75
CA GLY A 101 0.08 4.38 13.84
C GLY A 101 -0.52 3.83 15.14
N LYS A 102 -1.85 3.89 15.32
CA LYS A 102 -2.53 3.24 16.45
C LYS A 102 -2.53 1.72 16.28
N LYS A 103 -2.31 0.99 17.37
CA LYS A 103 -2.46 -0.47 17.39
C LYS A 103 -3.86 -0.87 17.84
N VAL A 104 -4.38 -1.96 17.30
CA VAL A 104 -5.68 -2.54 17.66
C VAL A 104 -5.43 -3.89 18.32
N PRO A 105 -6.01 -4.16 19.51
CA PRO A 105 -5.90 -5.48 20.12
C PRO A 105 -6.65 -6.52 19.29
N LEU A 106 -6.03 -7.69 19.11
CA LEU A 106 -6.62 -8.87 18.51
C LEU A 106 -6.46 -10.03 19.49
N ASP A 107 -7.57 -10.45 20.06
CA ASP A 107 -7.64 -11.57 20.99
C ASP A 107 -7.86 -12.88 20.22
N LEU A 108 -6.96 -13.84 20.41
CA LEU A 108 -6.98 -15.17 19.82
C LEU A 108 -6.89 -16.26 20.91
N THR A 109 -7.11 -15.90 22.18
CA THR A 109 -6.93 -16.81 23.33
C THR A 109 -7.87 -18.02 23.32
N SER A 110 -9.01 -17.91 22.64
CA SER A 110 -10.03 -18.96 22.56
C SER A 110 -10.08 -19.67 21.20
N GLU A 111 -9.11 -19.44 20.31
CA GLU A 111 -9.16 -19.91 18.93
C GLU A 111 -7.83 -20.50 18.44
N ILE A 112 -7.93 -21.61 17.71
CA ILE A 112 -6.79 -22.17 16.98
C ILE A 112 -6.61 -21.42 15.66
N VAL A 113 -5.41 -20.89 15.43
CA VAL A 113 -5.02 -20.21 14.20
C VAL A 113 -4.40 -21.22 13.24
N LYS A 114 -5.00 -21.38 12.06
CA LYS A 114 -4.48 -22.22 10.98
C LYS A 114 -3.68 -21.37 9.99
N PRO A 115 -2.78 -21.94 9.17
CA PRO A 115 -2.00 -21.19 8.19
C PRO A 115 -2.83 -20.34 7.23
N ASN A 116 -4.04 -20.79 6.87
CA ASN A 116 -4.96 -20.07 5.97
C ASN A 116 -5.98 -19.19 6.70
N THR A 117 -5.93 -19.11 8.03
CA THR A 117 -6.84 -18.25 8.80
C THR A 117 -6.59 -16.79 8.44
N VAL A 118 -7.68 -16.05 8.23
CA VAL A 118 -7.65 -14.60 8.04
C VAL A 118 -8.58 -13.96 9.05
N LYS A 119 -8.05 -13.02 9.83
CA LYS A 119 -8.85 -12.21 10.75
C LYS A 119 -9.13 -10.85 10.13
N ASN A 120 -10.40 -10.46 10.10
CA ASN A 120 -10.81 -9.16 9.59
C ASN A 120 -10.95 -8.15 10.74
N ILE A 121 -10.29 -7.00 10.62
CA ILE A 121 -10.53 -5.83 11.45
C ILE A 121 -11.24 -4.76 10.60
N PRO A 122 -12.55 -4.55 10.80
CA PRO A 122 -13.36 -3.73 9.90
C PRO A 122 -12.97 -2.25 9.96
N ASN A 123 -13.11 -1.56 8.83
CA ASN A 123 -12.88 -0.11 8.68
C ASN A 123 -11.45 0.36 9.00
N LYS A 124 -10.46 -0.55 8.96
CA LYS A 124 -9.03 -0.24 9.19
C LYS A 124 -8.18 -0.26 7.93
N GLY A 125 -8.79 -0.41 6.76
CA GLY A 125 -8.16 -0.28 5.45
C GLY A 125 -8.06 1.17 4.97
N LEU A 126 -8.05 1.35 3.65
CA LEU A 126 -7.95 2.62 2.95
C LEU A 126 -9.34 3.22 2.65
N PRO A 127 -9.47 4.55 2.53
CA PRO A 127 -10.72 5.19 2.15
C PRO A 127 -11.12 4.83 0.71
N PHE A 128 -12.42 4.72 0.46
CA PHE A 128 -12.91 4.56 -0.91
C PHE A 128 -12.83 5.89 -1.67
N PRO A 129 -12.30 5.92 -2.92
CA PRO A 129 -12.12 7.17 -3.67
C PRO A 129 -13.36 8.05 -3.83
N LYS A 130 -14.54 7.42 -3.91
CA LYS A 130 -15.84 8.09 -4.13
C LYS A 130 -16.58 8.37 -2.82
N GLU A 131 -16.22 7.67 -1.74
CA GLU A 131 -16.91 7.70 -0.45
C GLU A 131 -15.85 7.75 0.66
N LEU A 132 -15.27 8.94 0.87
CA LEU A 132 -14.10 9.10 1.74
C LEU A 132 -14.37 8.77 3.21
N GLU A 133 -15.63 8.82 3.64
CA GLU A 133 -16.08 8.42 4.97
C GLU A 133 -16.05 6.91 5.18
N LYS A 134 -16.16 6.12 4.09
CA LYS A 134 -16.07 4.67 4.14
C LYS A 134 -14.63 4.22 3.94
N LYS A 135 -14.26 3.13 4.59
CA LYS A 135 -12.95 2.49 4.44
C LYS A 135 -13.11 1.01 4.19
N GLY A 136 -12.15 0.46 3.46
CA GLY A 136 -11.96 -0.98 3.45
C GLY A 136 -11.46 -1.48 4.80
N ASP A 137 -11.00 -2.71 4.79
CA ASP A 137 -10.71 -3.49 5.97
C ASP A 137 -9.21 -3.75 6.14
N LEU A 138 -8.82 -4.16 7.35
CA LEU A 138 -7.48 -4.68 7.62
C LEU A 138 -7.57 -6.19 7.81
N LEU A 139 -7.04 -6.92 6.84
CA LEU A 139 -6.98 -8.37 6.81
C LEU A 139 -5.66 -8.83 7.44
N VAL A 140 -5.75 -9.53 8.57
CA VAL A 140 -4.61 -10.10 9.27
C VAL A 140 -4.45 -11.55 8.82
N LYS A 141 -3.36 -11.83 8.10
CA LYS A 141 -2.87 -13.16 7.77
C LYS A 141 -1.81 -13.58 8.79
N PHE A 142 -1.57 -14.87 8.92
CA PHE A 142 -0.63 -15.40 9.90
C PHE A 142 0.50 -16.18 9.23
N ASP A 143 1.73 -15.86 9.61
CA ASP A 143 2.95 -16.57 9.26
C ASP A 143 3.39 -17.36 10.50
N ILE A 144 2.97 -18.63 10.57
CA ILE A 144 3.16 -19.49 11.74
C ILE A 144 4.59 -20.04 11.71
N GLN A 145 5.39 -19.64 12.69
CA GLN A 145 6.77 -20.09 12.84
C GLN A 145 6.81 -21.44 13.56
N PHE A 146 7.24 -22.48 12.85
CA PHE A 146 7.48 -23.80 13.41
C PHE A 146 8.87 -23.84 14.06
N PRO A 147 9.05 -24.61 15.15
CA PRO A 147 10.37 -24.89 15.68
C PRO A 147 11.16 -25.79 14.70
N ASP A 148 12.48 -25.60 14.60
CA ASP A 148 13.35 -26.41 13.74
C ASP A 148 13.46 -27.87 14.20
N THR A 149 13.33 -28.10 15.51
CA THR A 149 13.40 -29.43 16.13
C THR A 149 12.43 -29.50 17.30
N LEU A 150 11.85 -30.68 17.53
CA LEU A 150 11.11 -31.00 18.76
C LEU A 150 11.98 -31.88 19.65
N LYS A 151 12.12 -31.51 20.93
CA LYS A 151 12.76 -32.39 21.93
C LYS A 151 11.83 -33.57 22.19
N GLU A 152 12.37 -34.78 22.41
CA GLU A 152 11.58 -36.00 22.70
C GLU A 152 10.53 -35.79 23.81
N VAL A 153 10.89 -35.07 24.87
CA VAL A 153 9.97 -34.75 25.98
C VAL A 153 8.71 -33.98 25.54
N LEU A 154 8.80 -33.18 24.46
CA LEU A 154 7.65 -32.48 23.89
C LEU A 154 6.80 -33.36 22.98
N LEU A 155 7.35 -34.44 22.40
CA LEU A 155 6.60 -35.36 21.55
C LEU A 155 5.61 -36.20 22.38
N GLU A 156 6.01 -36.64 23.57
CA GLU A 156 5.14 -37.38 24.50
C GLU A 156 3.96 -36.55 25.01
N GLY A 157 4.06 -35.21 24.98
CA GLY A 157 2.98 -34.31 25.39
C GLY A 157 2.05 -33.87 24.25
N ILE A 158 2.36 -34.21 23.00
CA ILE A 158 1.58 -33.83 21.80
C ILE A 158 0.78 -35.02 21.25
N LEU A 159 1.25 -36.26 21.47
CA LEU A 159 0.56 -37.52 21.17
C LEU A 159 -0.34 -37.96 22.32
#